data_AF-A0A6B2SMC4-F1
#
_entry.id   AF-A0A6B2SMC4-F1
#
_cell.length_a   1.000
_cell.length_b   1.000
_cell.length_c   1.000
_cell.angle_alpha   90.00
_cell.angle_beta   90.00
_cell.angle_gamma   90.00
#
_symmetry.space_group_name_H-M   'P 1'
#
loop_
_entity.id
_entity.type
_entity.pdbx_description
1 polymer ?
#
loop_
_entity_poly.entity_id
_entity_poly.type
_entity_poly.pdbx_seq_one_letter_code
_entity_poly.pdbx_strand_id
1 'polypeptide(L)'
;LWEAASLPPDRLVALADALAGTGRADDCRKLLRQGVARPAPEIAEAIVALLDAGREREARALLDSYLRVRTPEDVARCAHTDPHRLIPLLLEAARGVSEEHHWDLVHALRVAGFSA
;
A
#
# COMPACT_ATOMS: atom_id res chain seq x y z
N LEU A 1 -24.97 -5.99 0.93
CA LEU A 1 -23.83 -5.20 1.48
C LEU A 1 -22.52 -5.55 0.76
N TRP A 2 -22.50 -5.62 -0.58
CA TRP A 2 -21.27 -5.92 -1.34
C TRP A 2 -20.92 -4.90 -2.44
N GLU A 3 -21.77 -3.91 -2.71
CA GLU A 3 -21.59 -3.02 -3.88
C GLU A 3 -20.47 -1.95 -3.75
N ALA A 4 -19.69 -1.96 -2.66
CA ALA A 4 -18.56 -1.04 -2.48
C ALA A 4 -17.18 -1.67 -2.78
N ALA A 5 -17.14 -2.98 -3.07
CA ALA A 5 -15.90 -3.73 -3.30
C ALA A 5 -15.38 -3.60 -4.75
N SER A 6 -16.03 -2.81 -5.60
CA SER A 6 -15.58 -2.51 -6.96
C SER A 6 -15.69 -1.01 -7.19
N LEU A 7 -14.98 -0.22 -6.39
CA LEU A 7 -14.90 1.22 -6.64
C LEU A 7 -13.83 1.47 -7.71
N PRO A 8 -14.17 2.13 -8.84
CA PRO A 8 -13.21 2.45 -9.89
C PRO A 8 -12.04 3.28 -9.33
N PRO A 9 -10.84 3.19 -9.94
CA PRO A 9 -9.62 3.84 -9.46
C PRO A 9 -9.81 5.34 -9.17
N ASP A 10 -10.67 6.02 -9.93
CA ASP A 10 -11.03 7.43 -9.74
C ASP A 10 -11.58 7.75 -8.35
N ARG A 11 -12.29 6.81 -7.71
CA ARG A 11 -12.81 6.97 -6.34
C ARG A 11 -11.73 6.80 -5.28
N LEU A 12 -10.68 6.04 -5.55
CA LEU A 12 -9.49 5.94 -4.70
C LEU A 12 -8.63 7.21 -4.81
N VAL A 13 -8.49 7.76 -6.01
CA VAL A 13 -7.84 9.08 -6.24
C VAL A 13 -8.60 10.17 -5.52
N ALA A 14 -9.93 10.22 -5.63
CA ALA A 14 -10.75 11.18 -4.88
C ALA A 14 -10.66 11.02 -3.35
N LEU A 15 -10.46 9.79 -2.87
CA LEU A 15 -10.25 9.52 -1.44
C LEU A 15 -8.85 9.99 -1.00
N ALA A 16 -7.82 9.73 -1.79
CA ALA A 16 -6.46 10.20 -1.55
C ALA A 16 -6.37 11.74 -1.60
N ASP A 17 -7.10 12.39 -2.50
CA ASP A 17 -7.25 13.85 -2.55
C ASP A 17 -7.94 14.41 -1.29
N ALA A 18 -9.02 13.77 -0.84
CA ALA A 18 -9.71 14.16 0.38
C ALA A 18 -8.84 13.97 1.65
N LEU A 19 -7.98 12.95 1.66
CA LEU A 19 -7.05 12.66 2.75
C LEU A 19 -5.84 13.61 2.75
N ALA A 20 -5.32 13.97 1.57
CA ALA A 20 -4.25 14.94 1.40
C ALA A 20 -4.68 16.37 1.80
N GLY A 21 -5.93 16.74 1.53
CA GLY A 21 -6.48 18.06 1.86
C GLY A 21 -6.72 18.32 3.36
N THR A 22 -6.70 17.30 4.22
CA THR A 22 -7.17 17.46 5.61
C THR A 22 -6.18 17.02 6.70
N GLY A 23 -5.02 16.46 6.35
CA GLY A 23 -4.00 16.07 7.34
C GLY A 23 -4.44 14.95 8.30
N ARG A 24 -5.40 14.10 7.90
CA ARG A 24 -6.07 13.14 8.79
C ARG A 24 -5.52 11.72 8.67
N ALA A 25 -4.28 11.53 9.16
CA ALA A 25 -3.66 10.20 9.28
C ALA A 25 -4.50 9.17 10.06
N ASP A 26 -5.31 9.62 11.04
CA ASP A 26 -6.20 8.73 11.80
C ASP A 26 -7.45 8.27 11.04
N ASP A 27 -7.88 9.01 10.02
CA ASP A 27 -9.00 8.59 9.17
C ASP A 27 -8.57 7.56 8.13
N CYS A 28 -7.34 7.68 7.60
CA CYS A 28 -6.68 6.61 6.84
C CYS A 28 -6.71 5.29 7.62
N ARG A 29 -6.34 5.33 8.90
CA ARG A 29 -6.28 4.16 9.79
C ARG A 29 -7.64 3.50 9.99
N LYS A 30 -8.71 4.30 10.10
CA LYS A 30 -10.10 3.80 10.23
C LYS A 30 -10.62 3.21 8.92
N LEU A 31 -10.36 3.86 7.79
CA LEU A 31 -10.72 3.34 6.46
C LEU A 31 -9.97 2.03 6.13
N LEU A 32 -8.69 1.92 6.49
CA LEU A 32 -7.92 0.68 6.34
C LEU A 32 -8.45 -0.46 7.24
N ARG A 33 -8.89 -0.14 8.46
CA ARG A 33 -9.52 -1.13 9.37
C ARG A 33 -10.93 -1.54 8.93
N GLN A 34 -11.64 -0.72 8.16
CA GLN A 34 -12.94 -1.09 7.58
C GLN A 34 -12.80 -1.76 6.19
N GLY A 35 -11.67 -1.60 5.52
CA GLY A 35 -11.31 -2.23 4.24
C GLY A 35 -10.77 -3.66 4.38
N VAL A 36 -11.42 -4.51 5.19
CA VAL A 36 -10.99 -5.90 5.46
C VAL A 36 -11.11 -6.83 4.23
N ALA A 37 -11.59 -6.34 3.08
CA ALA A 37 -11.65 -7.10 1.83
C ALA A 37 -11.02 -6.38 0.63
N ARG A 38 -10.10 -5.41 0.82
CA ARG A 38 -9.35 -4.82 -0.31
C ARG A 38 -8.19 -5.76 -0.67
N PRO A 39 -8.22 -6.47 -1.82
CA PRO A 39 -7.14 -7.35 -2.22
C PRO A 39 -5.87 -6.52 -2.48
N ALA A 40 -4.70 -7.07 -2.12
CA ALA A 40 -3.39 -6.42 -2.29
C ALA A 40 -3.15 -5.77 -3.69
N PRO A 41 -3.70 -6.30 -4.80
CA PRO A 41 -3.74 -5.62 -6.10
C PRO A 41 -4.28 -4.19 -6.08
N GLU A 42 -5.40 -3.93 -5.41
CA GLU A 42 -6.03 -2.59 -5.46
C GLU A 42 -5.21 -1.53 -4.71
N ILE A 43 -4.53 -1.93 -3.62
CA ILE A 43 -3.61 -1.04 -2.90
C ILE A 43 -2.38 -0.76 -3.76
N ALA A 44 -1.87 -1.79 -4.45
CA ALA A 44 -0.74 -1.65 -5.35
C ALA A 44 -1.08 -0.74 -6.54
N GLU A 45 -2.26 -0.90 -7.14
CA GLU A 45 -2.77 -0.01 -8.20
C GLU A 45 -2.90 1.44 -7.74
N ALA A 46 -3.41 1.68 -6.52
CA ALA A 46 -3.48 3.03 -5.96
C ALA A 46 -2.09 3.64 -5.74
N ILE A 47 -1.12 2.84 -5.26
CA ILE A 47 0.28 3.28 -5.12
C ILE A 47 0.86 3.63 -6.49
N VAL A 48 0.68 2.77 -7.50
CA VAL A 48 1.15 3.01 -8.87
C VAL A 48 0.53 4.27 -9.46
N ALA A 49 -0.79 4.47 -9.31
CA ALA A 49 -1.47 5.67 -9.81
C ALA A 49 -0.95 6.96 -9.14
N LEU A 50 -0.65 6.92 -7.84
CA LEU A 50 -0.04 8.06 -7.15
C LEU A 50 1.38 8.34 -7.67
N LEU A 51 2.18 7.30 -7.93
CA LEU A 51 3.52 7.46 -8.51
C LEU A 51 3.44 8.03 -9.94
N ASP A 52 2.51 7.55 -10.77
CA ASP A 52 2.29 8.05 -12.13
C ASP A 52 1.83 9.52 -12.13
N ALA A 53 1.11 9.93 -11.09
CA ALA A 53 0.72 11.33 -10.86
C ALA A 53 1.82 12.20 -10.24
N GLY A 54 3.03 11.66 -9.99
CA GLY A 54 4.13 12.38 -9.35
C GLY A 54 3.93 12.64 -7.84
N ARG A 55 3.00 11.92 -7.20
CA ARG A 55 2.59 12.07 -5.80
C ARG A 55 3.29 11.07 -4.90
N GLU A 56 4.62 11.08 -4.95
CA GLU A 56 5.47 10.12 -4.23
C GLU A 56 5.30 10.19 -2.70
N ARG A 57 5.06 11.39 -2.16
CA ARG A 57 4.85 11.60 -0.73
C ARG A 57 3.60 10.88 -0.24
N GLU A 58 2.49 10.99 -0.98
CA GLU A 58 1.24 10.32 -0.65
C GLU A 58 1.33 8.80 -0.84
N ALA A 59 2.01 8.34 -1.90
CA ALA A 59 2.28 6.92 -2.10
C ALA A 59 3.03 6.32 -0.90
N ARG A 60 4.06 7.02 -0.40
CA ARG A 60 4.82 6.60 0.79
C ARG A 60 3.97 6.61 2.07
N ALA A 61 3.12 7.63 2.26
CA ALA A 61 2.25 7.70 3.43
C ALA A 61 1.20 6.58 3.46
N LEU A 62 0.62 6.24 2.30
CA LEU A 62 -0.28 5.10 2.16
C LEU A 62 0.44 3.79 2.48
N LEU A 63 1.65 3.62 1.95
CA LEU A 63 2.45 2.42 2.15
C LEU A 63 2.89 2.22 3.61
N ASP A 64 3.36 3.26 4.30
CA ASP A 64 3.69 3.19 5.74
C ASP A 64 2.45 2.82 6.57
N SER A 65 1.29 3.40 6.23
CA SER A 65 0.03 3.05 6.89
C SER A 65 -0.38 1.59 6.65
N TYR A 66 -0.15 1.06 5.45
CA TYR A 66 -0.47 -0.32 5.07
C TYR A 66 0.45 -1.33 5.77
N LEU A 67 1.77 -1.08 5.80
CA LEU A 67 2.77 -1.90 6.47
C LEU A 67 2.49 -2.07 7.97
N ARG A 68 1.94 -1.05 8.63
CA ARG A 68 1.62 -1.09 10.07
C ARG A 68 0.41 -1.94 10.43
N VAL A 69 -0.46 -2.26 9.46
CA VAL A 69 -1.74 -2.94 9.72
C VAL A 69 -1.87 -4.27 8.99
N ARG A 70 -0.90 -4.62 8.13
CA ARG A 70 -0.89 -5.85 7.34
C ARG A 70 0.32 -6.70 7.62
N THR A 71 0.20 -7.99 7.34
CA THR A 71 1.32 -8.90 7.47
C THR A 71 2.31 -8.68 6.32
N PRO A 72 3.59 -9.02 6.51
CA PRO A 72 4.61 -8.96 5.46
C PRO A 72 4.19 -9.70 4.18
N GLU A 73 3.47 -10.81 4.29
CA GLU A 73 2.97 -11.60 3.15
C GLU A 73 1.87 -10.87 2.38
N ASP A 74 0.95 -10.21 3.08
CA ASP A 74 -0.07 -9.37 2.45
C ASP A 74 0.59 -8.23 1.67
N VAL A 75 1.64 -7.61 2.23
CA VAL A 75 2.40 -6.54 1.58
C VAL A 75 3.20 -7.06 0.38
N ALA A 76 3.85 -8.22 0.50
CA ALA A 76 4.59 -8.83 -0.60
C ALA A 76 3.68 -9.13 -1.81
N ARG A 77 2.38 -9.39 -1.60
CA ARG A 77 1.45 -9.58 -2.72
C ARG A 77 1.29 -8.34 -3.59
N CYS A 78 1.48 -7.12 -3.05
CA CYS A 78 1.43 -5.89 -3.86
C CYS A 78 2.46 -5.90 -4.99
N ALA A 79 3.62 -6.54 -4.78
CA ALA A 79 4.70 -6.61 -5.77
C ALA A 79 4.26 -7.26 -7.09
N HIS A 80 3.22 -8.10 -7.12
CA HIS A 80 2.74 -8.71 -8.37
C HIS A 80 2.21 -7.72 -9.40
N THR A 81 1.80 -6.52 -8.97
CA THR A 81 1.21 -5.50 -9.84
C THR A 81 2.26 -4.81 -10.69
N ASP A 82 3.38 -4.43 -10.07
CA ASP A 82 4.55 -3.88 -10.75
C ASP A 82 5.80 -4.16 -9.90
N PRO A 83 6.44 -5.34 -10.08
CA PRO A 83 7.54 -5.76 -9.22
C PRO A 83 8.71 -4.77 -9.25
N HIS A 84 9.01 -4.21 -10.43
CA HIS A 84 10.17 -3.35 -10.63
C HIS A 84 10.03 -2.01 -9.90
N ARG A 85 8.82 -1.45 -9.85
CA ARG A 85 8.56 -0.20 -9.13
C ARG A 85 8.25 -0.41 -7.66
N LEU A 86 7.50 -1.46 -7.33
CA LEU A 86 6.97 -1.64 -5.99
C LEU A 86 8.00 -2.25 -5.04
N ILE A 87 8.78 -3.24 -5.44
CA ILE A 87 9.74 -3.91 -4.53
C ILE A 87 10.69 -2.91 -3.85
N PRO A 88 11.37 -1.98 -4.59
CA PRO A 88 12.25 -1.01 -3.95
C PRO A 88 11.51 -0.10 -2.95
N LEU A 89 10.30 0.35 -3.29
CA LEU A 89 9.49 1.22 -2.44
C LEU A 89 9.00 0.51 -1.19
N LEU A 90 8.55 -0.74 -1.33
CA LEU A 90 8.11 -1.62 -0.25
C LEU A 90 9.23 -1.82 0.78
N LEU A 91 10.44 -2.14 0.31
CA LEU A 91 11.61 -2.36 1.17
C LEU A 91 12.09 -1.09 1.86
N GLU A 92 12.07 0.05 1.17
CA GLU A 92 12.44 1.34 1.75
C GLU A 92 11.45 1.77 2.84
N ALA A 93 10.14 1.63 2.57
CA ALA A 93 9.11 1.95 3.55
C ALA A 93 9.18 1.02 4.78
N ALA A 94 9.38 -0.29 4.57
CA ALA A 94 9.54 -1.24 5.67
C ALA A 94 10.74 -0.90 6.55
N ARG A 95 11.86 -0.50 5.95
CA ARG A 95 13.05 -0.04 6.68
C ARG A 95 12.79 1.24 7.49
N GLY A 96 11.92 2.11 7.00
CA GLY A 96 11.45 3.29 7.74
C GLY A 96 10.57 2.96 8.95
N VAL A 97 9.94 1.79 8.98
CA VAL A 97 9.14 1.30 10.13
C VAL A 97 10.04 0.66 11.19
N SER A 98 10.79 -0.39 10.82
CA SER A 98 11.83 -1.01 11.64
C SER A 98 12.72 -1.95 10.82
N GLU A 99 13.90 -2.31 11.33
CA GLU A 99 14.74 -3.33 10.68
C GLU A 99 14.06 -4.71 10.63
N GLU A 100 13.27 -5.05 11.64
CA GLU A 100 12.48 -6.30 11.68
C GLU A 100 11.48 -6.36 10.52
N HIS A 101 10.68 -5.30 10.32
CA HIS A 101 9.72 -5.24 9.20
C HIS A 101 10.42 -5.33 7.85
N HIS A 102 11.62 -4.78 7.71
CA HIS A 102 12.40 -4.89 6.49
C HIS A 102 12.77 -6.35 6.20
N TRP A 103 13.33 -7.08 7.17
CA TRP A 103 13.74 -8.47 6.97
C TRP A 103 12.55 -9.42 6.78
N ASP A 104 11.46 -9.20 7.50
CA ASP A 104 10.23 -9.97 7.33
C ASP A 104 9.66 -9.80 5.92
N LEU A 105 9.70 -8.57 5.38
CA LEU A 105 9.24 -8.30 4.03
C LEU A 105 10.18 -8.88 2.97
N VAL A 106 11.50 -8.82 3.16
CA VAL A 106 12.47 -9.51 2.29
C VAL A 106 12.16 -11.01 2.26
N HIS A 107 11.88 -11.62 3.41
CA HIS A 107 11.52 -13.03 3.50
C HIS A 107 10.21 -13.32 2.75
N ALA A 108 9.16 -12.54 2.99
CA ALA A 108 7.87 -12.69 2.33
C ALA A 108 7.95 -12.52 0.81
N LEU A 109 8.77 -11.58 0.31
CA LEU A 109 9.02 -11.39 -1.13
C LEU A 109 9.71 -12.61 -1.75
N ARG A 110 10.70 -13.20 -1.06
CA ARG A 110 11.34 -14.44 -1.52
C ARG A 110 10.38 -15.63 -1.55
N VAL A 111 9.53 -15.77 -0.53
CA VAL A 111 8.48 -16.81 -0.49
C VAL A 111 7.49 -16.61 -1.64
N ALA A 112 7.18 -15.36 -1.99
CA ALA A 112 6.35 -15.01 -3.15
C ALA A 112 7.06 -15.16 -4.52
N GLY A 113 8.35 -15.56 -4.54
CA GLY A 113 9.10 -15.80 -5.78
C GLY A 113 9.81 -14.58 -6.36
N PHE A 114 9.89 -13.47 -5.64
CA PHE A 114 10.62 -12.27 -6.06
C PHE A 114 12.07 -12.30 -5.55
N SER A 115 12.99 -11.79 -6.38
CA SER A 115 14.34 -11.45 -5.95
C SER A 115 14.32 -10.06 -5.30
N ALA A 116 14.35 -10.03 -3.97
CA ALA A 116 14.45 -8.85 -3.13
C ALA A 116 15.87 -8.68 -2.58
#